data_AF-A0A2D7WEM1-F1
#
_entry.id   AF-A0A2D7WEM1-F1
#
_cell.length_a   1.000
_cell.length_b   1.000
_cell.length_c   1.000
_cell.angle_alpha   90.00
_cell.angle_beta   90.00
_cell.angle_gamma   90.00
#
_symmetry.space_group_name_H-M   'P 1'
#
loop_
_entity.id
_entity.type
_entity.pdbx_description
1 polymer ?
#
loop_
_entity_poly.entity_id
_entity_poly.type
_entity_poly.pdbx_seq_one_letter_code
_entity_poly.pdbx_strand_id
1 'polypeptide(L)' 'VAVMVVYGANVNFDDEGNYLGIMDASDIMHMFDELVAERGMEPARYIRPAAADYTCPTA' A
#
# COMPACT_ATOMS: atom_id res chain seq x y z
N VAL A 1 -11.91 -5.16 -17.46
CA VAL A 1 -11.29 -4.73 -16.19
C VAL A 1 -10.58 -5.94 -15.61
N ALA A 2 -9.30 -5.82 -15.28
CA ALA A 2 -8.57 -6.88 -14.58
C ALA A 2 -8.58 -6.59 -13.07
N VAL A 3 -8.75 -7.63 -12.26
CA VAL A 3 -8.62 -7.57 -10.80
C VAL A 3 -7.36 -8.34 -10.43
N MET A 4 -6.53 -7.75 -9.56
CA MET A 4 -5.30 -8.36 -9.09
C MET A 4 -5.34 -8.51 -7.57
N VAL A 5 -4.84 -9.64 -7.08
CA VAL A 5 -4.58 -9.88 -5.66
C VAL A 5 -3.09 -10.18 -5.54
N VAL A 6 -2.38 -9.30 -4.86
CA VAL A 6 -0.93 -9.39 -4.68
C VAL A 6 -0.65 -9.66 -3.21
N TYR A 7 0.21 -10.64 -2.95
CA TYR A 7 0.68 -10.99 -1.61
C TYR A 7 2.18 -10.70 -1.51
N GLY A 8 2.62 -10.17 -0.37
CA GLY A 8 4.02 -9.80 -0.15
C GLY A 8 4.33 -8.42 -0.72
N ALA A 9 5.48 -8.31 -1.38
CA ALA A 9 5.98 -7.07 -1.95
C ALA A 9 6.57 -7.32 -3.34
N ASN A 10 6.57 -6.29 -4.18
CA ASN A 10 7.28 -6.30 -5.45
C ASN A 10 8.76 -5.96 -5.22
N VAL A 11 9.66 -6.69 -5.86
CA VAL A 11 11.08 -6.35 -5.95
C VAL A 11 11.34 -5.89 -7.37
N ASN A 12 11.72 -4.63 -7.53
CA ASN A 12 11.83 -3.98 -8.82
C ASN A 12 13.29 -3.99 -9.31
N PHE A 13 13.46 -4.26 -10.60
CA PHE A 13 14.74 -4.27 -11.30
C PHE A 13 14.64 -3.43 -12.56
N ASP A 14 15.75 -2.85 -13.02
CA ASP A 14 15.83 -2.20 -14.33
C ASP A 14 16.00 -3.23 -15.46
N ASP A 15 16.05 -2.74 -16.71
CA ASP A 15 16.18 -3.58 -17.90
C ASP A 15 17.51 -4.36 -17.96
N GLU A 16 18.51 -3.93 -17.20
CA GLU A 16 19.81 -4.61 -17.06
C GLU A 16 19.83 -5.60 -15.89
N GLY A 17 18.73 -5.70 -15.12
CA GLY A 17 18.61 -6.55 -13.96
C GLY A 17 19.20 -5.97 -12.68
N ASN A 18 19.54 -4.68 -12.65
CA ASN A 18 20.00 -4.02 -11.44
C ASN A 18 18.83 -3.75 -10.50
N TYR A 19 19.06 -3.93 -9.20
CA TYR A 19 18.06 -3.68 -8.16
C TYR A 19 17.69 -2.19 -8.08
N LEU A 20 16.39 -1.90 -8.12
CA LEU A 20 15.85 -0.55 -7.97
C LEU A 20 15.24 -0.30 -6.59
N GLY A 21 14.53 -1.28 -6.05
CA GLY A 21 13.78 -1.08 -4.81
C GLY A 21 12.76 -2.16 -4.51
N ILE A 22 12.11 -2.02 -3.37
CA ILE A 22 10.96 -2.82 -2.96
C ILE A 22 9.73 -1.90 -3.00
N MET A 23 8.57 -2.46 -3.33
CA MET A 23 7.28 -1.80 -3.21
C MET A 23 6.30 -2.75 -2.52
N ASP A 24 5.92 -2.42 -1.30
CA ASP A 24 4.94 -3.17 -0.51
C ASP A 24 3.58 -2.47 -0.40
N ALA A 25 2.66 -3.06 0.35
CA ALA A 25 1.32 -2.48 0.55
C ALA A 25 1.35 -1.10 1.21
N SER A 26 2.28 -0.86 2.14
CA SER A 26 2.44 0.43 2.83
C SER A 26 2.91 1.51 1.87
N ASP A 27 3.87 1.18 0.99
CA ASP A 27 4.36 2.11 -0.04
C ASP A 27 3.22 2.57 -0.97
N ILE A 28 2.41 1.61 -1.43
CA ILE A 28 1.27 1.90 -2.31
C ILE A 28 0.21 2.75 -1.58
N MET A 29 -0.10 2.42 -0.32
CA MET A 29 -1.06 3.20 0.49
C MET A 29 -0.59 4.65 0.65
N HIS A 30 0.70 4.84 0.97
CA HIS A 30 1.27 6.17 1.16
C HIS A 30 1.24 6.99 -0.13
N MET A 31 1.74 6.42 -1.23
CA MET A 31 1.71 7.06 -2.56
C MET A 31 0.28 7.43 -2.98
N PHE A 32 -0.69 6.57 -2.70
CA PHE A 32 -2.08 6.82 -3.05
C PHE A 32 -2.67 8.00 -2.25
N ASP A 33 -2.43 8.04 -0.94
CA ASP A 33 -2.89 9.13 -0.08
C ASP A 33 -2.25 10.47 -0.48
N GLU A 34 -0.95 10.48 -0.82
CA GLU A 34 -0.24 11.66 -1.34
C GLU A 34 -0.86 12.18 -2.65
N LEU A 35 -1.12 11.29 -3.60
CA LEU A 35 -1.72 11.65 -4.89
C LEU A 35 -3.16 12.20 -4.74
N VAL A 36 -3.93 11.67 -3.80
CA VAL A 36 -5.28 12.18 -3.50
C VAL A 36 -5.19 13.61 -2.97
N ALA A 37 -4.27 13.86 -2.04
CA ALA A 37 -4.05 15.19 -1.48
C ALA A 37 -3.52 16.20 -2.53
N GLU A 38 -2.53 15.80 -3.33
CA GLU A 38 -1.93 16.65 -4.39
C GLU A 38 -2.99 17.10 -5.41
N ARG A 39 -3.93 16.22 -5.73
CA ARG A 39 -5.00 16.50 -6.70
C ARG A 39 -6.19 17.26 -6.12
N GLY A 40 -6.14 17.62 -4.84
CA GLY A 40 -7.24 18.30 -4.15
C GLY A 40 -8.53 17.48 -4.14
N MET A 41 -8.40 16.15 -4.15
CA MET A 41 -9.55 15.23 -4.13
C MET A 41 -9.96 14.95 -2.69
N GLU A 42 -11.23 14.57 -2.50
CA GLU A 42 -11.70 14.06 -1.22
C GLU A 42 -10.93 12.77 -0.84
N PRO A 43 -10.69 12.51 0.46
CA PRO A 43 -10.00 11.31 0.91
C PRO A 43 -10.62 10.05 0.32
N ALA A 44 -9.78 9.22 -0.30
CA ALA A 44 -10.24 8.02 -0.95
C ALA A 44 -10.82 7.03 0.07
N ARG A 45 -11.91 6.37 -0.32
CA ARG A 45 -12.62 5.39 0.52
C ARG A 45 -12.23 3.98 0.08
N TYR A 46 -11.38 3.32 0.84
CA TYR A 46 -10.94 1.95 0.61
C TYR A 46 -10.81 1.17 1.93
N ILE A 47 -10.77 -0.16 1.84
CA ILE A 47 -10.60 -1.04 3.00
C ILE A 47 -9.11 -1.08 3.35
N ARG A 48 -8.78 -0.77 4.61
CA ARG A 48 -7.43 -0.85 5.15
C ARG A 48 -7.41 -1.70 6.42
N PRO A 49 -6.42 -2.58 6.63
CA PRO A 49 -6.25 -3.28 7.89
C PRO A 49 -5.84 -2.30 8.98
N ALA A 50 -6.27 -2.56 10.22
CA ALA A 50 -5.69 -1.90 11.38
C ALA A 50 -4.29 -2.48 11.65
N ALA A 51 -3.42 -1.69 12.29
CA ALA A 51 -2.20 -2.23 12.86
C ALA A 51 -2.55 -3.32 13.88
N ALA A 52 -1.66 -4.31 14.03
CA ALA A 52 -1.81 -5.33 15.06
C ALA A 52 -1.84 -4.66 16.44
N ASP A 53 -2.74 -5.12 17.29
CA ASP A 53 -2.92 -4.60 18.65
C ASP A 53 -3.25 -5.73 19.62
N TYR A 54 -3.09 -5.46 20.92
CA TYR A 54 -3.42 -6.40 21.97
C TYR A 54 -4.93 -6.59 22.07
N THR A 55 -5.34 -7.84 22.27
CA THR A 55 -6.71 -8.13 22.69
C THR A 55 -6.91 -7.60 24.10
N CYS A 56 -7.79 -6.62 24.28
CA CYS A 56 -8.28 -6.22 25.60
C CYS A 56 -9.45 -7.16 25.97
N PRO A 57 -9.32 -8.07 26.95
CA PRO A 57 -10.45 -8.79 27.46
C PRO A 57 -11.30 -7.78 28.23
N THR A 58 -12.45 -7.40 27.68
CA THR A 58 -13.44 -6.64 28.44
C THR A 58 -13.84 -7.45 29.67
N ALA A 59 -13.73 -6.83 30.85
CA ALA A 59 -14.21 -7.38 32.12
C ALA A 59 -15.74 -7.57 32.13
#